data_AF-A0A7I8I7N0-F1
#
_entry.id   AF-A0A7I8I7N0-F1
#
_cell.length_a   1.000
_cell.length_b   1.000
_cell.length_c   1.000
_cell.angle_alpha   90.00
_cell.angle_beta   90.00
_cell.angle_gamma   90.00
#
_symmetry.space_group_name_H-M   'P 1'
#
loop_
_entity.id
_entity.type
_entity.pdbx_description
1 polymer ?
#
loop_
_entity_poly.entity_id
_entity_poly.type
_entity_poly.pdbx_seq_one_letter_code
_entity_poly.pdbx_strand_id
1 'polypeptide(L)'
;MRGDPEIPGKIYPDVLSEARKACYTARDAFYACLEKETGRKNTESGYSGLLYPAECAQSRADYVKQCRPAWVKHFDKLAATNKKVKRLLDDDDPRRGPISLPQPFVFKP
;
A
#
# COMPACT_ATOMS: atom_id res chain seq x y z
N MET A 1 -33.07 -4.57 -30.03
CA MET A 1 -32.13 -4.73 -28.90
C MET A 1 -32.96 -4.85 -27.63
N ARG A 2 -33.15 -6.06 -27.10
CA ARG A 2 -33.86 -6.27 -25.83
C ARG A 2 -32.83 -6.15 -24.72
N GLY A 3 -32.94 -5.12 -23.88
CA GLY A 3 -32.16 -5.03 -22.65
C GLY A 3 -32.65 -6.11 -21.69
N ASP A 4 -31.71 -6.93 -21.21
CA ASP A 4 -31.99 -7.92 -20.17
C ASP A 4 -32.37 -7.23 -18.87
N PRO A 5 -33.37 -7.73 -18.13
CA PRO A 5 -33.79 -7.15 -16.87
C PRO A 5 -32.69 -7.34 -15.82
N GLU A 6 -32.24 -6.25 -15.20
CA GLU A 6 -31.33 -6.26 -14.06
C GLU A 6 -32.01 -6.94 -12.86
N ILE A 7 -31.66 -8.19 -12.60
CA ILE A 7 -32.14 -8.92 -11.43
C ILE A 7 -31.21 -8.57 -10.26
N PRO A 8 -31.70 -7.90 -9.20
CA PRO A 8 -30.90 -7.56 -8.04
C PRO A 8 -30.47 -8.85 -7.33
N GLY A 9 -29.20 -9.22 -7.46
CA GLY A 9 -28.61 -10.40 -6.81
C GLY A 9 -27.95 -11.41 -7.75
N LYS A 10 -28.03 -11.25 -9.08
CA LYS A 10 -27.19 -12.04 -10.00
C LYS A 10 -25.77 -11.49 -9.97
N ILE A 11 -24.88 -12.24 -9.33
CA ILE A 11 -23.43 -11.99 -9.39
C ILE A 11 -22.96 -12.51 -10.75
N TYR A 12 -22.54 -11.61 -11.64
CA TYR A 12 -21.90 -11.99 -12.90
C TYR A 12 -20.40 -12.20 -12.64
N PRO A 13 -19.94 -13.47 -12.54
CA PRO A 13 -18.57 -13.75 -12.13
C PRO A 13 -17.53 -13.27 -13.15
N ASP A 14 -17.93 -13.22 -14.42
CA ASP A 14 -17.08 -12.83 -15.55
C ASP A 14 -16.75 -11.33 -15.51
N VAL A 15 -17.78 -10.48 -15.44
CA VAL A 15 -17.65 -9.01 -15.24
C VAL A 15 -16.88 -8.69 -13.96
N LEU A 16 -17.13 -9.46 -12.88
CA LEU A 16 -16.40 -9.29 -11.62
C LEU A 16 -14.92 -9.70 -11.76
N SER A 17 -14.60 -10.68 -12.61
CA SER A 17 -13.22 -11.09 -12.88
C SER A 17 -12.47 -10.02 -13.66
N GLU A 18 -13.09 -9.41 -14.67
CA GLU A 18 -12.53 -8.32 -15.46
C GLU A 18 -12.32 -7.06 -14.63
N ALA A 19 -13.31 -6.68 -13.82
CA ALA A 19 -13.18 -5.56 -12.88
C ALA A 19 -12.05 -5.77 -11.86
N ARG A 20 -11.86 -7.01 -11.37
CA ARG A 20 -10.75 -7.35 -10.48
C ARG A 20 -9.39 -7.26 -11.19
N LYS A 21 -9.30 -7.74 -12.43
CA LYS A 21 -8.09 -7.61 -13.25
C LYS A 21 -7.72 -6.14 -13.45
N ALA A 22 -8.69 -5.29 -13.80
CA ALA A 22 -8.49 -3.85 -13.95
C ALA A 22 -8.03 -3.18 -12.64
N CYS A 23 -8.63 -3.56 -11.51
CA CYS A 23 -8.18 -3.08 -10.19
C CYS A 23 -6.72 -3.47 -9.89
N TYR A 24 -6.32 -4.71 -10.20
CA TYR A 24 -4.95 -5.17 -9.97
C TYR A 24 -3.93 -4.50 -10.89
N THR A 25 -4.24 -4.29 -12.17
CA THR A 25 -3.34 -3.60 -13.08
C THR A 25 -3.11 -2.15 -12.66
N ALA A 26 -4.16 -1.44 -12.22
CA ALA A 26 -4.05 -0.08 -11.69
C ALA A 26 -3.23 -0.02 -10.39
N ARG A 27 -3.47 -0.98 -9.49
CA ARG A 27 -2.72 -1.15 -8.25
C ARG A 27 -1.23 -1.31 -8.54
N ASP A 28 -0.89 -2.22 -9.44
CA ASP A 28 0.49 -2.55 -9.75
C ASP A 28 1.21 -1.39 -10.44
N ALA A 29 0.50 -0.64 -11.30
CA ALA A 29 1.02 0.60 -11.87
C ALA A 29 1.36 1.67 -10.80
N PHE A 30 0.50 1.82 -9.78
CA PHE A 30 0.76 2.74 -8.66
C PHE A 30 1.97 2.29 -7.83
N TYR A 31 2.07 1.00 -7.47
CA TYR A 31 3.21 0.52 -6.69
C TYR A 31 4.52 0.49 -7.49
N ALA A 32 4.47 0.24 -8.80
CA ALA A 32 5.65 0.37 -9.66
C ALA A 32 6.17 1.81 -9.73
N CYS A 33 5.27 2.81 -9.71
CA CYS A 33 5.65 4.22 -9.57
C CYS A 33 6.32 4.48 -8.21
N LEU A 34 5.75 3.94 -7.13
CA LEU A 34 6.31 4.05 -5.78
C LEU A 34 7.71 3.47 -5.65
N GLU A 35 7.99 2.33 -6.27
CA GLU A 35 9.31 1.68 -6.20
C GLU A 35 10.39 2.50 -6.90
N LYS A 36 10.07 3.09 -8.06
CA LYS A 36 10.98 3.97 -8.81
C LYS A 36 11.34 5.24 -8.03
N GLU A 37 10.39 5.74 -7.24
CA GLU A 37 10.50 7.01 -6.55
C GLU A 37 10.94 6.88 -5.09
N THR A 38 11.43 5.71 -4.67
CA THR A 38 11.87 5.41 -3.29
C THR A 38 12.95 6.36 -2.74
N GLY A 39 13.61 7.16 -3.59
CA GLY A 39 14.57 8.20 -3.21
C GLY A 39 14.02 9.64 -3.16
N ARG A 40 12.77 9.91 -3.55
CA ARG A 40 12.18 11.26 -3.53
C ARG A 40 11.40 11.51 -2.24
N LYS A 41 11.37 12.76 -1.79
CA LYS A 41 10.63 13.15 -0.58
C LYS A 41 9.15 12.87 -0.80
N ASN A 42 8.56 12.03 0.05
CA ASN A 42 7.14 11.72 -0.04
C ASN A 42 6.32 12.96 0.36
N THR A 43 5.51 13.45 -0.57
CA THR A 43 4.78 14.72 -0.41
C THR A 43 3.31 14.51 -0.08
N GLU A 44 2.73 13.35 -0.40
CA GLU A 44 1.29 13.10 -0.25
C GLU A 44 0.98 11.92 0.67
N SER A 45 -0.12 12.05 1.42
CA SER A 45 -0.61 11.03 2.36
C SER A 45 -1.75 10.22 1.75
N GLY A 46 -1.51 8.93 1.56
CA GLY A 46 -2.52 7.95 1.24
C GLY A 46 -3.31 7.46 2.46
N TYR A 47 -4.11 6.42 2.26
CA TYR A 47 -4.87 5.80 3.34
C TYR A 47 -3.91 5.04 4.29
N SER A 48 -4.23 4.99 5.58
CA SER A 48 -3.41 4.29 6.60
C SER A 48 -1.94 4.77 6.68
N GLY A 49 -1.65 6.03 6.31
CA GLY A 49 -0.30 6.59 6.42
C GLY A 49 0.67 6.16 5.33
N LEU A 50 0.18 5.61 4.21
CA LEU A 50 1.03 5.33 3.05
C LEU A 50 1.45 6.65 2.40
N LEU A 51 2.69 7.06 2.63
CA LEU A 51 3.28 8.23 2.00
C LEU A 51 3.77 7.88 0.58
N TYR A 52 3.43 8.74 -0.39
CA TYR A 52 3.81 8.60 -1.80
C TYR A 52 4.16 9.97 -2.43
N PRO A 53 4.94 10.00 -3.52
CA PRO A 53 5.35 11.23 -4.18
C PRO A 53 4.27 11.76 -5.14
N ALA A 54 4.24 13.08 -5.34
CA ALA A 54 3.23 13.76 -6.17
C ALA A 54 3.15 13.24 -7.62
N GLU A 55 4.26 12.74 -8.17
CA GLU A 55 4.30 12.12 -9.50
C GLU A 55 3.37 10.89 -9.62
N CYS A 56 3.14 10.19 -8.52
CA CYS A 56 2.26 9.02 -8.47
C CYS A 56 0.81 9.37 -8.06
N ALA A 57 0.46 10.66 -7.94
CA ALA A 57 -0.90 11.09 -7.58
C ALA A 57 -1.92 10.70 -8.66
N GLN A 58 -1.53 10.79 -9.94
CA GLN A 58 -2.40 10.45 -11.06
C GLN A 58 -2.74 8.94 -11.07
N SER A 59 -1.72 8.08 -10.92
CA SER A 59 -1.93 6.62 -10.84
C SER A 59 -2.73 6.22 -9.61
N ARG A 60 -2.64 6.99 -8.52
CA ARG A 60 -3.49 6.81 -7.33
C ARG A 60 -4.95 7.16 -7.58
N ALA A 61 -5.23 8.25 -8.30
CA ALA A 61 -6.62 8.60 -8.65
C ALA A 61 -7.26 7.49 -9.49
N ASP A 62 -6.51 6.92 -10.43
CA ASP A 62 -6.98 5.82 -11.28
C ASP A 62 -7.19 4.52 -10.48
N TYR A 63 -6.27 4.22 -9.56
CA TYR A 63 -6.40 3.10 -8.63
C TYR A 63 -7.66 3.20 -7.75
N VAL A 64 -7.94 4.39 -7.19
CA VAL A 64 -9.13 4.62 -6.35
C VAL A 64 -10.42 4.53 -7.15
N LYS A 65 -10.41 4.94 -8.44
CA LYS A 65 -11.58 4.82 -9.33
C LYS A 65 -11.87 3.38 -9.72
N GLN A 66 -10.84 2.57 -9.95
CA GLN A 66 -10.99 1.21 -10.49
C GLN A 66 -11.16 0.15 -9.40
N CYS A 67 -10.66 0.40 -8.19
CA CYS A 67 -10.77 -0.52 -7.07
C CYS A 67 -11.88 -0.14 -6.09
N ARG A 68 -12.48 -1.15 -5.46
CA ARG A 68 -13.37 -0.93 -4.30
C ARG A 68 -12.61 -0.26 -3.16
N PRO A 69 -13.21 0.71 -2.44
CA PRO A 69 -12.53 1.46 -1.38
C PRO A 69 -12.02 0.57 -0.23
N ALA A 70 -12.74 -0.52 0.08
CA ALA A 70 -12.30 -1.51 1.07
C ALA A 70 -10.99 -2.20 0.66
N TRP A 71 -10.81 -2.47 -0.63
CA TRP A 71 -9.59 -3.07 -1.17
C TRP A 71 -8.44 -2.06 -1.14
N VAL A 72 -8.69 -0.81 -1.55
CA VAL A 72 -7.71 0.29 -1.46
C VAL A 72 -7.16 0.43 -0.04
N LYS A 73 -8.05 0.47 0.96
CA LYS A 73 -7.67 0.53 2.38
C LYS A 73 -6.82 -0.67 2.82
N HIS A 74 -7.17 -1.88 2.37
CA HIS A 74 -6.44 -3.08 2.71
C HIS A 74 -5.02 -3.07 2.10
N PHE A 75 -4.92 -2.76 0.81
CA PHE A 75 -3.64 -2.71 0.11
C PHE A 75 -2.74 -1.59 0.62
N ASP A 76 -3.27 -0.40 0.87
CA ASP A 76 -2.49 0.71 1.44
C ASP A 76 -1.90 0.31 2.81
N LYS A 77 -2.69 -0.39 3.66
CA LYS A 77 -2.22 -0.93 4.95
C LYS A 77 -1.14 -2.00 4.76
N LEU A 78 -1.31 -2.90 3.79
CA LEU A 78 -0.35 -3.93 3.47
C LEU A 78 0.97 -3.31 2.99
N ALA A 79 0.91 -2.32 2.10
CA ALA A 79 2.08 -1.62 1.59
C ALA A 79 2.82 -0.85 2.69
N ALA A 80 2.11 -0.16 3.59
CA ALA A 80 2.73 0.50 4.73
C ALA A 80 3.43 -0.50 5.67
N THR A 81 2.82 -1.67 5.89
CA THR A 81 3.42 -2.76 6.68
C THR A 81 4.67 -3.31 5.98
N ASN A 82 4.59 -3.59 4.68
CA ASN A 82 5.71 -4.10 3.89
C ASN A 82 6.87 -3.11 3.82
N LYS A 83 6.61 -1.80 3.65
CA LYS A 83 7.64 -0.75 3.73
C LYS A 83 8.31 -0.73 5.12
N LYS A 84 7.54 -0.89 6.20
CA LYS A 84 8.07 -0.99 7.57
C LYS A 84 8.93 -2.23 7.77
N VAL A 85 8.49 -3.39 7.25
CA VAL A 85 9.25 -4.64 7.30
C VAL A 85 10.54 -4.52 6.48
N LYS A 86 10.48 -3.96 5.26
CA LYS A 86 11.66 -3.72 4.44
C LYS A 86 12.68 -2.84 5.18
N ARG A 87 12.25 -1.72 5.77
CA ARG A 87 13.14 -0.86 6.59
C ARG A 87 13.74 -1.59 7.80
N LEU A 88 13.01 -2.56 8.38
CA LEU A 88 13.53 -3.35 9.48
C LEU A 88 14.60 -4.35 9.01
N LEU A 89 14.53 -4.81 7.77
CA LEU A 89 15.49 -5.75 7.18
C LEU A 89 16.68 -5.05 6.54
N ASP A 90 16.49 -3.87 5.94
CA ASP A 90 17.54 -2.95 5.47
C ASP A 90 18.22 -2.25 6.66
N ASP A 91 18.76 -3.02 7.63
CA ASP A 91 19.36 -2.61 8.92
C ASP A 91 20.65 -1.72 8.78
N ASP A 92 20.62 -0.74 7.88
CA ASP A 92 21.63 0.30 7.59
C ASP A 92 21.16 1.66 8.15
N ASP A 93 20.42 1.68 9.26
CA ASP A 93 20.03 2.92 9.95
C ASP A 93 21.09 3.27 11.02
N PRO A 94 21.97 4.27 10.79
CA PRO A 94 23.02 4.64 11.74
C PRO A 94 22.48 5.22 13.06
N ARG A 95 21.16 5.44 13.20
CA ARG A 95 20.53 5.84 14.47
C ARG A 95 20.24 4.67 15.39
N ARG A 96 20.40 3.43 14.93
CA ARG A 96 20.35 2.25 15.80
C ARG A 96 21.68 2.15 16.53
N GLY A 97 21.83 2.99 17.56
CA GLY A 97 22.92 2.85 18.52
C GLY A 97 22.99 1.42 19.06
N PRO A 98 24.16 0.98 19.53
CA PRO A 98 24.37 -0.39 19.99
C PRO A 98 23.26 -0.78 20.95
N ILE A 99 22.64 -1.95 20.72
CA ILE A 99 21.62 -2.54 21.60
C ILE A 99 22.23 -2.57 22.99
N SER A 100 21.82 -1.60 23.81
CA SER A 100 22.29 -1.47 25.18
C SER A 100 21.55 -2.54 25.94
N LEU A 101 22.17 -3.72 26.06
CA LEU A 101 21.73 -4.75 26.99
C LEU A 101 21.56 -4.07 28.36
N PRO A 102 20.44 -4.29 29.07
CA PRO A 102 20.26 -3.73 30.39
C PRO A 102 21.47 -4.13 31.22
N GLN A 103 22.23 -3.15 31.69
CA GLN A 103 23.41 -3.43 32.49
C GLN A 103 22.96 -4.24 33.71
N PRO A 104 23.65 -5.35 34.03
CA PRO A 104 23.34 -6.10 35.24
C PRO A 104 23.42 -5.12 36.40
N PHE A 105 22.31 -4.99 37.13
CA PHE A 105 22.17 -4.03 38.22
C PHE A 105 23.17 -4.42 39.31
N VAL A 106 24.36 -3.82 39.30
CA VAL A 106 25.34 -3.98 40.37
C VAL A 106 24.82 -3.14 41.53
N PHE A 107 24.08 -3.77 42.44
CA PHE A 107 23.85 -3.22 43.77
C PHE A 107 25.21 -2.94 44.40
N LYS A 108 25.53 -1.65 44.58
CA LYS A 108 26.68 -1.22 45.38
C LYS A 108 26.30 -1.27 46.87
N PRO A 109 27.25 -1.65 47.75
CA PRO A 109 27.02 -1.87 49.19
C PRO A 109 26.71 -0.60 49.96
#